data_AF-A0A843DAU4-F1
#
_entry.id   AF-A0A843DAU4-F1
#
_cell.length_a   1.000
_cell.length_b   1.000
_cell.length_c   1.000
_cell.angle_alpha   90.00
_cell.angle_beta   90.00
_cell.angle_gamma   90.00
#
_symmetry.space_group_name_H-M   'P 1'
#
loop_
_entity.id
_entity.type
_entity.pdbx_description
1 polymer ?
#
loop_
_entity_poly.entity_id
_entity_poly.type
_entity_poly.pdbx_seq_one_letter_code
_entity_poly.pdbx_strand_id
1 'polypeptide(L)'
;MNKDLSYDVVNDLLKFVLCELKEKNMSISHFRIQKTIFKIKMELSQDHPLFDYLPFYWYEHGPFSNVVSKQFRELKNNNCIQYSSHTFFLDDKSFNDFSKENQLIDEYPIINSISDRIFEDSNLFFNKFDEDIYLDYAPFNFMHPFKYVLYETTRDDDLFSSFVSDNYLNVFYDCLSNLPYDNLLIDFSVLFSRLFSRLELLNDENQFLNNWVYIIQPVQLSWLTFARWVRIYDHDTFYNDNIGLWKNELKNHIKIFNNAVGKFEDKTKNIFNDSSYNPDYDSFEYQMLNATIGNYLKD
;
A
#
# COMPACT_ATOMS: atom_id res chain seq x y z
N MET A 1 12.28 -25.96 -8.13
CA MET A 1 11.54 -25.17 -9.13
C MET A 1 12.50 -24.70 -10.21
N ASN A 2 12.19 -24.91 -11.49
CA ASN A 2 13.01 -24.40 -12.59
C ASN A 2 12.80 -22.88 -12.70
N LYS A 3 13.82 -22.08 -12.36
CA LYS A 3 13.69 -20.62 -12.28
C LYS A 3 13.35 -20.00 -13.64
N ASP A 4 13.82 -20.58 -14.74
CA ASP A 4 13.63 -20.05 -16.08
C ASP A 4 12.16 -20.16 -16.52
N LEU A 5 11.52 -21.30 -16.23
CA LEU A 5 10.09 -21.52 -16.53
C LEU A 5 9.18 -20.54 -15.76
N SER A 6 9.57 -20.17 -14.53
CA SER A 6 8.84 -19.19 -13.72
C SER A 6 8.92 -17.77 -14.28
N TYR A 7 9.98 -17.42 -15.01
CA TYR A 7 10.11 -16.07 -15.56
C TYR A 7 9.25 -15.87 -16.81
N ASP A 8 9.22 -16.85 -17.71
CA ASP A 8 8.44 -16.77 -18.96
C ASP A 8 6.95 -16.63 -18.66
N VAL A 9 6.46 -17.47 -17.76
CA VAL A 9 5.05 -17.46 -17.33
C VAL A 9 4.63 -16.15 -16.66
N VAL A 10 5.49 -15.60 -15.78
CA VAL A 10 5.21 -14.31 -15.13
C VAL A 10 5.26 -13.17 -16.14
N ASN A 11 6.16 -13.23 -17.12
CA ASN A 11 6.25 -12.26 -18.20
C ASN A 11 4.99 -12.27 -19.07
N ASP A 12 4.49 -13.45 -19.42
CA ASP A 12 3.26 -13.56 -20.21
C ASP A 12 2.04 -13.07 -19.43
N LEU A 13 1.95 -13.38 -18.13
CA LEU A 13 0.88 -12.85 -17.29
C LEU A 13 0.95 -11.32 -17.19
N LEU A 14 2.16 -10.78 -17.06
CA LEU A 14 2.38 -9.35 -17.02
C LEU A 14 1.97 -8.67 -18.34
N LYS A 15 2.37 -9.22 -19.49
CA LYS A 15 1.95 -8.72 -20.81
C LYS A 15 0.43 -8.71 -20.95
N PHE A 16 -0.21 -9.82 -20.56
CA PHE A 16 -1.66 -9.95 -20.59
C PHE A 16 -2.35 -8.88 -19.73
N VAL A 17 -1.95 -8.71 -18.47
CA VAL A 17 -2.50 -7.68 -17.56
C VAL A 17 -2.29 -6.26 -18.12
N LEU A 18 -1.15 -5.99 -18.75
CA LEU A 18 -0.89 -4.70 -19.39
C LEU A 18 -1.81 -4.43 -20.59
N CYS A 19 -2.12 -5.46 -21.39
CA CYS A 19 -3.09 -5.37 -22.47
C CYS A 19 -4.49 -5.08 -21.93
N GLU A 20 -4.96 -5.83 -20.93
CA GLU A 20 -6.27 -5.62 -20.29
C GLU A 20 -6.42 -4.20 -19.74
N LEU A 21 -5.43 -3.73 -18.97
CA LEU A 21 -5.44 -2.36 -18.42
C LEU A 21 -5.50 -1.31 -19.54
N LYS A 22 -4.77 -1.51 -20.64
CA LYS A 22 -4.79 -0.60 -21.79
C LYS A 22 -6.14 -0.61 -22.51
N GLU A 23 -6.72 -1.77 -22.78
CA GLU A 23 -8.02 -1.89 -23.46
C GLU A 23 -9.15 -1.22 -22.67
N LYS A 24 -9.07 -1.26 -21.34
CA LYS A 24 -10.03 -0.61 -20.44
C LYS A 24 -9.70 0.88 -20.18
N ASN A 25 -8.68 1.46 -20.82
CA ASN A 25 -8.19 2.82 -20.59
C ASN A 25 -7.87 3.10 -19.11
N MET A 26 -7.31 2.12 -18.41
CA MET A 26 -6.95 2.23 -17.00
C MET A 26 -5.51 2.71 -16.81
N SER A 27 -5.24 3.37 -15.67
CA SER A 27 -3.88 3.75 -15.28
C SER A 27 -2.99 2.51 -15.12
N ILE A 28 -1.85 2.52 -15.79
CA ILE A 28 -0.82 1.50 -15.66
C ILE A 28 0.21 2.04 -14.65
N SER A 29 -0.05 1.88 -13.36
CA SER A 29 0.95 2.16 -12.33
C SER A 29 1.68 0.87 -11.92
N HIS A 30 2.94 0.99 -11.50
CA HIS A 30 3.71 -0.17 -11.05
C HIS A 30 3.00 -0.93 -9.92
N PHE A 31 2.37 -0.21 -8.99
CA PHE A 31 1.64 -0.80 -7.87
C PHE A 31 0.30 -1.38 -8.29
N ARG A 32 -0.39 -0.78 -9.27
CA ARG A 32 -1.64 -1.33 -9.80
C ARG A 32 -1.41 -2.70 -10.42
N ILE A 33 -0.35 -2.84 -11.22
CA ILE A 33 0.05 -4.14 -11.80
C ILE A 33 0.33 -5.18 -10.72
N GLN A 34 1.12 -4.82 -9.70
CA GLN A 34 1.46 -5.73 -8.60
C GLN A 34 0.20 -6.24 -7.89
N LYS A 35 -0.74 -5.33 -7.61
CA LYS A 35 -2.02 -5.64 -6.98
C LYS A 35 -2.95 -6.46 -7.86
N THR A 36 -3.02 -6.19 -9.16
CA THR A 36 -3.81 -6.98 -10.12
C THR A 36 -3.29 -8.40 -10.20
N ILE A 37 -1.98 -8.57 -10.38
CA ILE A 37 -1.37 -9.91 -10.43
C ILE A 37 -1.52 -10.63 -9.09
N PHE A 38 -1.44 -9.91 -7.97
CA PHE A 38 -1.72 -10.49 -6.66
C PHE A 38 -3.18 -10.97 -6.54
N LYS A 39 -4.17 -10.15 -6.94
CA LYS A 39 -5.59 -10.54 -6.90
C LYS A 39 -5.85 -11.76 -7.80
N ILE A 40 -5.22 -11.81 -8.98
CA ILE A 40 -5.23 -13.02 -9.83
C ILE A 40 -4.68 -14.22 -9.06
N LYS A 41 -3.51 -14.11 -8.41
CA LYS A 41 -2.95 -15.19 -7.57
C LYS A 41 -3.93 -15.65 -6.49
N MET A 42 -4.57 -14.73 -5.79
CA MET A 42 -5.47 -15.06 -4.68
C MET A 42 -6.76 -15.75 -5.15
N GLU A 43 -7.20 -15.50 -6.39
CA GLU A 43 -8.33 -16.20 -7.00
C GLU A 43 -7.96 -17.55 -7.65
N LEU A 44 -6.68 -17.83 -7.84
CA LEU A 44 -6.21 -19.15 -8.25
C LEU A 44 -6.25 -20.12 -7.07
N SER A 45 -6.58 -21.38 -7.33
CA SER A 45 -6.44 -22.44 -6.32
C SER A 45 -4.96 -22.59 -5.92
N GLN A 46 -4.69 -22.91 -4.66
CA GLN A 46 -3.32 -23.13 -4.17
C GLN A 46 -2.57 -24.23 -4.95
N ASP A 47 -3.29 -25.23 -5.47
CA ASP A 47 -2.73 -26.30 -6.30
C ASP A 47 -2.46 -25.88 -7.77
N HIS A 48 -2.80 -24.65 -8.15
CA HIS A 48 -2.59 -24.16 -9.51
C HIS A 48 -1.10 -23.91 -9.76
N PRO A 49 -0.50 -24.39 -10.88
CA PRO A 49 0.94 -24.25 -11.12
C PRO A 49 1.47 -22.81 -11.04
N LEU A 50 0.66 -21.84 -11.48
CA LEU A 50 1.00 -20.41 -11.45
C LEU A 50 1.10 -19.82 -10.05
N PHE A 51 0.45 -20.44 -9.06
CA PHE A 51 0.41 -19.93 -7.69
C PHE A 51 1.84 -19.80 -7.11
N ASP A 52 2.68 -20.81 -7.37
CA ASP A 52 4.08 -20.86 -6.91
C ASP A 52 5.01 -19.95 -7.72
N TYR A 53 4.66 -19.61 -8.95
CA TYR A 53 5.45 -18.69 -9.79
C TYR A 53 5.24 -17.23 -9.46
N LEU A 54 4.27 -16.93 -8.60
CA LEU A 54 3.89 -15.59 -8.22
C LEU A 54 4.23 -15.32 -6.74
N PRO A 55 5.50 -15.30 -6.32
CA PRO A 55 5.82 -15.09 -4.92
C PRO A 55 5.57 -13.64 -4.52
N PHE A 56 4.77 -13.43 -3.47
CA PHE A 56 4.42 -12.12 -2.94
C PHE A 56 4.80 -11.96 -1.46
N TYR A 57 5.01 -10.73 -1.04
CA TYR A 57 5.06 -10.31 0.36
C TYR A 57 4.39 -8.94 0.51
N TRP A 58 3.97 -8.58 1.71
CA TRP A 58 3.40 -7.25 1.96
C TRP A 58 4.47 -6.18 2.06
N TYR A 59 4.35 -5.11 1.28
CA TYR A 59 5.27 -3.98 1.27
C TYR A 59 4.54 -2.68 1.65
N GLU A 60 5.26 -1.56 1.65
CA GLU A 60 4.77 -0.22 2.02
C GLU A 60 3.54 0.24 1.21
N HIS A 61 3.31 -0.34 0.05
CA HIS A 61 2.22 0.03 -0.86
C HIS A 61 1.20 -1.11 -1.07
N GLY A 62 1.30 -2.18 -0.28
CA GLY A 62 0.50 -3.40 -0.42
C GLY A 62 1.32 -4.59 -0.93
N PRO A 63 0.68 -5.62 -1.50
CA PRO A 63 1.37 -6.83 -1.96
C PRO A 63 2.38 -6.50 -3.07
N PHE A 64 3.56 -7.10 -2.98
CA PHE A 64 4.67 -6.87 -3.90
C PHE A 64 5.40 -8.17 -4.28
N SER A 65 5.77 -8.29 -5.55
CA SER A 65 6.61 -9.37 -6.06
C SER A 65 7.87 -8.84 -6.74
N ASN A 66 9.04 -9.32 -6.29
CA ASN A 66 10.33 -9.02 -6.92
C ASN A 66 10.43 -9.62 -8.33
N VAL A 67 9.75 -10.74 -8.59
CA VAL A 67 9.74 -11.42 -9.88
C VAL A 67 8.99 -10.56 -10.90
N VAL A 68 7.76 -10.15 -10.56
CA VAL A 68 6.97 -9.21 -11.37
C VAL A 68 7.73 -7.90 -11.56
N SER A 69 8.35 -7.35 -10.50
CA SER A 69 9.09 -6.08 -10.60
C SER A 69 10.32 -6.16 -11.50
N LYS A 70 11.00 -7.31 -11.53
CA LYS A 70 12.10 -7.54 -12.47
C LYS A 70 11.60 -7.58 -13.91
N GLN A 71 10.54 -8.34 -14.20
CA GLN A 71 9.96 -8.44 -15.54
C GLN A 71 9.43 -7.09 -16.04
N PHE A 72 8.76 -6.32 -15.16
CA PHE A 72 8.30 -4.97 -15.49
C PHE A 72 9.46 -4.03 -15.88
N ARG A 73 10.60 -4.12 -15.18
CA ARG A 73 11.80 -3.34 -15.54
C ARG A 73 12.41 -3.79 -16.86
N GLU A 74 12.36 -5.07 -17.19
CA GLU A 74 12.83 -5.59 -18.48
C GLU A 74 11.97 -5.06 -19.63
N LEU A 75 10.64 -5.09 -19.50
CA LEU A 75 9.72 -4.49 -20.48
C LEU A 75 9.94 -2.98 -20.64
N LYS A 76 10.19 -2.26 -19.55
CA LYS A 76 10.55 -0.83 -19.59
C LYS A 76 11.86 -0.59 -20.35
N ASN A 77 12.90 -1.38 -20.06
CA ASN A 77 14.21 -1.24 -20.70
C ASN A 77 14.16 -1.58 -22.21
N ASN A 78 13.22 -2.44 -22.61
CA ASN A 78 12.96 -2.78 -24.00
C ASN A 78 12.05 -1.77 -24.72
N ASN A 79 11.69 -0.65 -24.06
CA ASN A 79 10.79 0.39 -24.55
C ASN A 79 9.36 -0.10 -24.85
N CYS A 80 8.94 -1.25 -24.29
CA CYS A 80 7.56 -1.72 -24.39
C CYS A 80 6.60 -0.87 -23.53
N ILE A 81 7.14 -0.32 -22.44
CA ILE A 81 6.39 0.49 -21.49
C ILE A 81 7.13 1.82 -21.31
N GLN A 82 6.41 2.90 -21.52
CA GLN A 82 6.91 4.27 -21.37
C GLN A 82 6.39 4.88 -20.07
N TYR A 83 7.12 5.85 -19.52
CA TYR A 83 6.71 6.57 -18.31
C TYR A 83 6.50 8.04 -18.67
N SER A 84 5.30 8.56 -18.44
CA SER A 84 4.94 9.96 -18.65
C SER A 84 4.01 10.40 -17.52
N SER A 85 4.17 11.63 -17.03
CA SER A 85 3.21 12.22 -16.07
C SER A 85 2.85 11.31 -14.87
N HIS A 86 3.85 10.63 -14.30
CA HIS A 86 3.71 9.71 -13.16
C HIS A 86 3.04 8.37 -13.42
N THR A 87 2.57 8.13 -14.64
CA THR A 87 1.92 6.89 -15.04
C THR A 87 2.74 6.18 -16.13
N PHE A 88 2.58 4.86 -16.20
CA PHE A 88 3.14 4.10 -17.30
C PHE A 88 2.13 3.96 -18.43
N PHE A 89 2.62 3.74 -19.64
CA PHE A 89 1.81 3.52 -20.82
C PHE A 89 2.43 2.38 -21.62
N LEU A 90 1.61 1.42 -22.03
CA LEU A 90 2.01 0.38 -22.98
C LEU A 90 1.97 0.98 -24.39
N ASP A 91 3.05 0.90 -25.14
CA ASP A 91 3.09 1.46 -26.50
C ASP A 91 2.17 0.69 -27.46
N ASP A 92 1.70 1.33 -28.53
CA ASP A 92 0.75 0.72 -29.47
C ASP A 92 1.32 -0.48 -30.23
N LYS A 93 2.63 -0.47 -30.51
CA LYS A 93 3.26 -1.60 -31.20
C LYS A 93 3.34 -2.80 -30.26
N SER A 94 3.86 -2.62 -29.05
CA SER A 94 3.92 -3.69 -28.04
C SER A 94 2.54 -4.20 -27.67
N PHE A 95 1.53 -3.33 -27.58
CA PHE A 95 0.14 -3.77 -27.38
C PHE A 95 -0.34 -4.71 -28.50
N ASN A 96 -0.09 -4.36 -29.76
CA ASN A 96 -0.47 -5.19 -30.91
C ASN A 96 0.33 -6.50 -30.99
N ASP A 97 1.57 -6.51 -30.50
CA ASP A 97 2.42 -7.70 -30.46
C ASP A 97 1.97 -8.62 -29.31
N PHE A 98 1.80 -8.08 -28.10
CA PHE A 98 1.40 -8.85 -26.91
C PHE A 98 -0.01 -9.43 -27.02
N SER A 99 -0.97 -8.67 -27.57
CA SER A 99 -2.35 -9.15 -27.75
C SER A 99 -2.45 -10.36 -28.70
N LYS A 100 -1.48 -10.54 -29.61
CA LYS A 100 -1.40 -11.71 -30.50
C LYS A 100 -0.69 -12.90 -29.86
N GLU A 101 0.14 -12.66 -28.85
CA GLU A 101 1.01 -13.66 -28.20
C GLU A 101 0.38 -14.29 -26.95
N ASN A 102 -0.94 -14.41 -26.88
CA ASN A 102 -1.66 -14.77 -25.65
C ASN A 102 -1.62 -16.28 -25.30
N GLN A 103 -0.44 -16.90 -25.41
CA GLN A 103 -0.18 -18.33 -25.16
C GLN A 103 -0.58 -18.74 -23.74
N LEU A 104 -0.47 -17.83 -22.77
CA LEU A 104 -0.86 -18.08 -21.38
C LEU A 104 -2.35 -18.36 -21.22
N ILE A 105 -3.23 -17.67 -21.97
CA ILE A 105 -4.67 -17.91 -21.90
C ILE A 105 -5.01 -19.26 -22.52
N ASP A 106 -4.35 -19.61 -23.62
CA ASP A 106 -4.52 -20.90 -24.26
C ASP A 106 -4.12 -22.06 -23.32
N GLU A 107 -3.04 -21.87 -22.56
CA GLU A 107 -2.56 -22.85 -21.56
C GLU A 107 -3.43 -22.86 -20.28
N TYR A 108 -3.90 -21.69 -19.84
CA TYR A 108 -4.65 -21.50 -18.60
C TYR A 108 -5.91 -20.63 -18.80
N PRO A 109 -6.99 -21.16 -19.39
CA PRO A 109 -8.20 -20.39 -19.70
C PRO A 109 -8.87 -19.74 -18.47
N ILE A 110 -8.62 -20.29 -17.27
CA ILE A 110 -9.15 -19.76 -16.02
C ILE A 110 -8.66 -18.33 -15.73
N ILE A 111 -7.46 -17.96 -16.19
CA ILE A 111 -6.93 -16.61 -16.03
C ILE A 111 -7.83 -15.58 -16.70
N ASN A 112 -8.36 -15.89 -17.89
CA ASN A 112 -9.28 -14.99 -18.59
C ASN A 112 -10.52 -14.74 -17.73
N SER A 113 -11.12 -15.81 -17.20
CA SER A 113 -12.32 -15.70 -16.37
C SER A 113 -12.12 -14.92 -15.06
N ILE A 114 -10.93 -15.04 -14.44
CA ILE A 114 -10.56 -14.26 -13.25
C ILE A 114 -10.39 -12.79 -13.63
N SER A 115 -9.71 -12.55 -14.74
CA SER A 115 -9.41 -11.19 -15.21
C SER A 115 -10.68 -10.46 -15.62
N ASP A 116 -11.59 -11.13 -16.34
CA ASP A 116 -12.91 -10.60 -16.66
C ASP A 116 -13.61 -10.10 -15.38
N ARG A 117 -13.63 -10.89 -14.29
CA ARG A 117 -14.23 -10.44 -13.02
C ARG A 117 -13.50 -9.24 -12.39
N ILE A 118 -12.17 -9.25 -12.41
CA ILE A 118 -11.36 -8.17 -11.84
C ILE A 118 -11.57 -6.86 -12.60
N PHE A 119 -11.75 -6.91 -13.93
CA PHE A 119 -11.86 -5.74 -14.80
C PHE A 119 -13.30 -5.36 -15.19
N GLU A 120 -14.30 -6.25 -15.05
CA GLU A 120 -15.73 -5.98 -15.29
C GLU A 120 -16.37 -5.10 -14.21
N ASP A 121 -15.82 -5.08 -12.99
CA ASP A 121 -16.29 -4.20 -11.91
C ASP A 121 -15.87 -2.74 -12.20
N SER A 122 -16.42 -2.17 -13.27
CA SER A 122 -16.14 -0.85 -13.87
C SER A 122 -16.31 0.37 -12.95
N ASN A 123 -16.57 0.17 -11.66
CA ASN A 123 -16.45 1.18 -10.60
C ASN A 123 -15.05 1.19 -9.95
N LEU A 124 -14.00 0.89 -10.73
CA LEU A 124 -12.60 1.03 -10.32
C LEU A 124 -12.16 2.49 -10.07
N PHE A 125 -13.03 3.47 -10.38
CA PHE A 125 -12.84 4.90 -10.14
C PHE A 125 -12.96 5.32 -8.65
N PHE A 126 -13.38 4.42 -7.74
CA PHE A 126 -13.61 4.73 -6.32
C PHE A 126 -12.73 3.94 -5.33
N ASN A 127 -11.50 3.56 -5.67
CA ASN A 127 -10.58 2.83 -4.79
C ASN A 127 -11.06 1.44 -4.27
N LYS A 128 -12.27 0.99 -4.57
CA LYS A 128 -12.84 -0.29 -4.11
C LYS A 128 -11.94 -1.51 -4.36
N PHE A 129 -11.29 -1.58 -5.53
CA PHE A 129 -10.33 -2.66 -5.79
C PHE A 129 -9.14 -2.67 -4.82
N ASP A 130 -8.65 -1.49 -4.47
CA ASP A 130 -7.56 -1.35 -3.50
C ASP A 130 -8.06 -1.64 -2.08
N GLU A 131 -9.30 -1.26 -1.77
CA GLU A 131 -10.01 -1.59 -0.54
C GLU A 131 -10.13 -3.10 -0.34
N ASP A 132 -10.67 -3.82 -1.33
CA ASP A 132 -10.84 -5.28 -1.33
C ASP A 132 -9.51 -5.97 -0.97
N ILE A 133 -8.39 -5.46 -1.45
CA ILE A 133 -7.08 -6.05 -1.15
C ILE A 133 -6.74 -5.97 0.34
N TYR A 134 -7.05 -4.83 0.98
CA TYR A 134 -6.81 -4.67 2.41
C TYR A 134 -7.90 -5.32 3.27
N LEU A 135 -9.13 -5.44 2.77
CA LEU A 135 -10.24 -6.10 3.48
C LEU A 135 -10.13 -7.62 3.42
N ASP A 136 -9.96 -8.19 2.23
CA ASP A 136 -10.12 -9.62 2.00
C ASP A 136 -8.81 -10.39 2.13
N TYR A 137 -7.68 -9.73 1.86
CA TYR A 137 -6.38 -10.42 1.73
C TYR A 137 -5.32 -9.95 2.72
N ALA A 138 -5.49 -8.81 3.40
CA ALA A 138 -4.49 -8.36 4.36
C ALA A 138 -4.39 -9.34 5.55
N PRO A 139 -3.17 -9.71 5.98
CA PRO A 139 -2.98 -10.68 7.05
C PRO A 139 -3.37 -10.13 8.44
N PHE A 140 -3.54 -8.81 8.55
CA PHE A 140 -3.85 -8.15 9.82
C PHE A 140 -4.94 -7.09 9.66
N ASN A 141 -5.93 -7.17 10.55
CA ASN A 141 -7.04 -6.22 10.64
C ASN A 141 -6.59 -4.78 10.91
N PHE A 142 -5.36 -4.54 11.39
CA PHE A 142 -4.77 -3.20 11.50
C PHE A 142 -4.69 -2.49 10.14
N MET A 143 -4.43 -3.22 9.06
CA MET A 143 -4.01 -2.61 7.78
C MET A 143 -5.15 -1.87 7.09
N HIS A 144 -6.36 -2.43 7.08
CA HIS A 144 -7.53 -1.81 6.48
C HIS A 144 -7.92 -0.45 7.09
N PRO A 145 -8.16 -0.31 8.41
CA PRO A 145 -8.48 0.98 9.01
C PRO A 145 -7.35 1.98 8.82
N PHE A 146 -6.09 1.55 8.95
CA PHE A 146 -4.95 2.44 8.79
C PHE A 146 -4.79 2.95 7.36
N LYS A 147 -4.92 2.08 6.36
CA LYS A 147 -4.64 2.43 4.96
C LYS A 147 -5.82 3.02 4.23
N TYR A 148 -7.03 2.59 4.55
CA TYR A 148 -8.20 2.93 3.75
C TYR A 148 -9.16 3.84 4.50
N VAL A 149 -9.61 3.41 5.69
CA VAL A 149 -10.57 4.20 6.47
C VAL A 149 -9.97 5.54 6.86
N LEU A 150 -8.69 5.56 7.28
CA LEU A 150 -8.00 6.81 7.64
C LEU A 150 -7.94 7.80 6.47
N TYR A 151 -7.81 7.31 5.25
CA TYR A 151 -7.82 8.16 4.07
C TYR A 151 -9.20 8.69 3.73
N GLU A 152 -10.23 7.83 3.74
CA GLU A 152 -11.60 8.28 3.50
C GLU A 152 -12.00 9.36 4.51
N THR A 153 -11.59 9.22 5.78
CA THR A 153 -11.81 10.28 6.79
C THR A 153 -11.08 11.60 6.52
N THR A 154 -10.04 11.60 5.68
CA THR A 154 -9.27 12.80 5.32
C THR A 154 -9.69 13.45 4.01
N ARG A 155 -10.53 12.79 3.19
CA ARG A 155 -10.93 13.25 1.85
C ARG A 155 -12.20 14.11 1.84
N ASP A 156 -12.97 14.12 2.93
CA ASP A 156 -14.25 14.82 2.98
C ASP A 156 -14.04 16.35 3.16
N ASP A 157 -13.88 17.06 2.03
CA ASP A 157 -13.52 18.49 1.93
C ASP A 157 -14.46 19.44 2.70
N ASP A 158 -15.71 19.05 2.94
CA ASP A 158 -16.75 19.93 3.49
C ASP A 158 -16.79 20.00 5.04
N LEU A 159 -15.95 19.24 5.76
CA LEU A 159 -16.17 18.98 7.20
C LEU A 159 -14.96 19.15 8.11
N PHE A 160 -13.94 19.94 7.77
CA PHE A 160 -12.77 20.25 8.63
C PHE A 160 -13.07 21.11 9.90
N SER A 161 -14.19 20.81 10.56
CA SER A 161 -14.55 21.20 11.92
C SER A 161 -14.03 20.18 12.95
N SER A 162 -14.25 20.44 14.25
CA SER A 162 -13.96 19.53 15.37
C SER A 162 -14.55 18.11 15.22
N PHE A 163 -15.45 17.89 14.26
CA PHE A 163 -16.05 16.59 13.95
C PHE A 163 -15.10 15.62 13.21
N VAL A 164 -14.09 16.14 12.48
CA VAL A 164 -13.12 15.31 11.74
C VAL A 164 -12.04 14.72 12.64
N SER A 165 -11.66 15.40 13.73
CA SER A 165 -10.65 14.90 14.64
C SER A 165 -11.14 13.70 15.46
N ASP A 166 -12.43 13.67 15.85
CA ASP A 166 -13.01 12.52 16.54
C ASP A 166 -13.08 11.28 15.62
N ASN A 167 -13.50 11.45 14.36
CA ASN A 167 -13.48 10.35 13.38
C ASN A 167 -12.06 9.84 13.12
N TYR A 168 -11.10 10.76 12.97
CA TYR A 168 -9.69 10.42 12.77
C TYR A 168 -9.13 9.63 13.98
N LEU A 169 -9.43 10.07 15.21
CA LEU A 169 -9.02 9.36 16.42
C LEU A 169 -9.71 8.01 16.58
N ASN A 170 -10.99 7.89 16.23
CA ASN A 170 -11.70 6.61 16.25
C ASN A 170 -11.01 5.59 15.33
N VAL A 171 -10.54 6.00 14.14
CA VAL A 171 -9.77 5.13 13.26
C VAL A 171 -8.43 4.72 13.90
N PHE A 172 -7.73 5.63 14.58
CA PHE A 172 -6.50 5.27 15.31
C PHE A 172 -6.77 4.32 16.47
N TYR A 173 -7.89 4.48 17.16
CA TYR A 173 -8.33 3.58 18.22
C TYR A 173 -8.65 2.18 17.67
N ASP A 174 -9.31 2.11 16.51
CA ASP A 174 -9.56 0.85 15.81
C ASP A 174 -8.25 0.18 15.40
N CYS A 175 -7.29 0.96 14.89
CA CYS A 175 -5.94 0.47 14.59
C CYS A 175 -5.27 -0.09 15.85
N LEU A 176 -5.29 0.65 16.96
CA LEU A 176 -4.69 0.23 18.23
C LEU A 176 -5.31 -1.08 18.74
N SER A 177 -6.63 -1.20 18.66
CA SER A 177 -7.39 -2.37 19.08
C SER A 177 -7.13 -3.61 18.22
N ASN A 178 -6.68 -3.41 16.98
CA ASN A 178 -6.34 -4.47 16.03
C ASN A 178 -4.84 -4.76 15.94
N LEU A 179 -4.01 -4.22 16.86
CA LEU A 179 -2.59 -4.55 16.88
C LEU A 179 -2.37 -6.02 17.26
N PRO A 180 -1.59 -6.77 16.47
CA PRO A 180 -1.29 -8.15 16.77
C PRO A 180 -0.30 -8.27 17.94
N TYR A 181 -0.49 -9.31 18.75
CA TYR A 181 0.43 -9.62 19.84
C TYR A 181 1.63 -10.44 19.32
N ASP A 182 2.76 -9.77 19.10
CA ASP A 182 3.99 -10.40 18.59
C ASP A 182 5.25 -9.78 19.22
N ASN A 183 6.24 -10.63 19.57
CA ASN A 183 7.47 -10.19 20.24
C ASN A 183 8.33 -9.22 19.42
N LEU A 184 8.32 -9.33 18.08
CA LEU A 184 9.05 -8.40 17.21
C LEU A 184 8.32 -7.06 17.05
N LEU A 185 7.04 -6.98 17.45
CA LEU A 185 6.19 -5.80 17.33
C LEU A 185 5.93 -5.10 18.69
N ILE A 186 6.46 -5.60 19.81
CA ILE A 186 6.23 -5.00 21.14
C ILE A 186 6.65 -3.52 21.17
N ASP A 187 7.88 -3.21 20.71
CA ASP A 187 8.37 -1.84 20.71
C ASP A 187 7.50 -0.94 19.81
N PHE A 188 7.07 -1.45 18.66
CA PHE A 188 6.14 -0.73 17.80
C PHE A 188 4.81 -0.43 18.51
N SER A 189 4.23 -1.41 19.20
CA SER A 189 2.95 -1.27 19.90
C SER A 189 3.01 -0.21 20.99
N VAL A 190 4.13 -0.16 21.73
CA VAL A 190 4.40 0.89 22.73
C VAL A 190 4.49 2.26 22.06
N LEU A 191 5.21 2.38 20.94
CA LEU A 191 5.36 3.63 20.21
C LEU A 191 4.05 4.11 19.57
N PHE A 192 3.26 3.19 19.02
CA PHE A 192 1.95 3.48 18.44
C PHE A 192 0.97 3.96 19.51
N SER A 193 0.96 3.31 20.68
CA SER A 193 0.16 3.74 21.83
C SER A 193 0.55 5.15 22.30
N ARG A 194 1.86 5.43 22.39
CA ARG A 194 2.37 6.78 22.74
C ARG A 194 1.97 7.84 21.73
N LEU A 195 2.04 7.52 20.44
CA LEU A 195 1.57 8.39 19.37
C LEU A 195 0.07 8.67 19.55
N PHE A 196 -0.75 7.64 19.70
CA PHE A 196 -2.20 7.77 19.88
C PHE A 196 -2.55 8.65 21.09
N SER A 197 -1.99 8.38 22.27
CA SER A 197 -2.26 9.19 23.46
C SER A 197 -1.91 10.68 23.31
N ARG A 198 -0.95 11.00 22.44
CA ARG A 198 -0.61 12.40 22.11
C ARG A 198 -1.56 13.02 21.11
N LEU A 199 -2.08 12.23 20.16
CA LEU A 199 -3.14 12.68 19.27
C LEU A 199 -4.42 12.96 20.05
N GLU A 200 -4.78 12.10 21.02
CA GLU A 200 -5.91 12.32 21.93
C GLU A 200 -5.76 13.64 22.70
N LEU A 201 -4.59 13.86 23.32
CA LEU A 201 -4.31 15.11 24.04
C LEU A 201 -4.47 16.36 23.17
N LEU A 202 -3.94 16.33 21.94
CA LEU A 202 -4.09 17.43 20.99
C LEU A 202 -5.55 17.66 20.59
N ASN A 203 -6.36 16.60 20.51
CA ASN A 203 -7.79 16.71 20.21
C ASN A 203 -8.54 17.37 21.37
N ASP A 204 -8.33 16.89 22.60
CA ASP A 204 -8.96 17.41 23.82
C ASP A 204 -8.72 18.92 23.99
N GLU A 205 -7.58 19.40 23.51
CA GLU A 205 -7.15 20.80 23.60
C GLU A 205 -7.48 21.64 22.36
N ASN A 206 -8.17 21.05 21.37
CA ASN A 206 -8.46 21.67 20.08
C ASN A 206 -7.19 22.17 19.35
N GLN A 207 -6.06 21.50 19.57
CA GLN A 207 -4.75 21.81 18.99
C GLN A 207 -4.37 20.86 17.84
N PHE A 208 -5.21 19.88 17.52
CA PHE A 208 -4.94 18.89 16.47
C PHE A 208 -4.59 19.55 15.14
N LEU A 209 -5.45 20.46 14.66
CA LEU A 209 -5.24 21.18 13.40
C LEU A 209 -4.03 22.10 13.44
N ASN A 210 -3.73 22.78 14.55
CA ASN A 210 -2.58 23.68 14.60
C ASN A 210 -1.23 22.94 14.54
N ASN A 211 -1.23 21.64 14.85
CA ASN A 211 -0.01 20.85 15.03
C ASN A 211 0.12 19.69 14.06
N TRP A 212 -0.75 19.69 13.05
CA TRP A 212 -0.85 18.66 12.03
C TRP A 212 0.49 18.35 11.36
N VAL A 213 1.30 19.37 11.08
CA VAL A 213 2.59 19.22 10.38
C VAL A 213 3.57 18.35 11.17
N TYR A 214 3.39 18.27 12.50
CA TYR A 214 4.17 17.41 13.37
C TYR A 214 3.59 16.00 13.51
N ILE A 215 2.34 15.78 13.09
CA ILE A 215 1.63 14.49 13.09
C ILE A 215 1.99 13.65 11.84
N ILE A 216 2.18 14.28 10.68
CA ILE A 216 2.42 13.58 9.40
C ILE A 216 3.53 12.53 9.50
N GLN A 217 4.71 12.95 9.97
CA GLN A 217 5.90 12.12 9.98
C GLN A 217 5.74 10.87 10.87
N PRO A 218 5.32 10.98 12.15
CA PRO A 218 5.11 9.78 12.96
C PRO A 218 4.00 8.88 12.43
N VAL A 219 2.93 9.41 11.83
CA VAL A 219 1.86 8.61 11.20
C VAL A 219 2.38 7.86 9.97
N GLN A 220 3.15 8.51 9.10
CA GLN A 220 3.78 7.83 7.97
C GLN A 220 4.72 6.72 8.46
N LEU A 221 5.56 7.02 9.45
CA LEU A 221 6.51 6.05 10.00
C LEU A 221 5.83 4.90 10.74
N SER A 222 4.64 5.10 11.32
CA SER A 222 3.90 3.98 11.92
C SER A 222 3.50 2.96 10.86
N TRP A 223 2.94 3.40 9.72
CA TRP A 223 2.64 2.50 8.61
C TRP A 223 3.88 1.80 8.07
N LEU A 224 4.91 2.58 7.74
CA LEU A 224 6.14 2.07 7.16
C LEU A 224 6.83 1.06 8.08
N THR A 225 6.72 1.23 9.39
CA THR A 225 7.25 0.28 10.37
C THR A 225 6.37 -0.96 10.46
N PHE A 226 5.05 -0.81 10.50
CA PHE A 226 4.11 -1.93 10.53
C PHE A 226 4.24 -2.82 9.29
N ALA A 227 4.18 -2.25 8.08
CA ALA A 227 4.33 -2.99 6.83
C ALA A 227 5.66 -3.77 6.75
N ARG A 228 6.75 -3.21 7.31
CA ARG A 228 8.03 -3.91 7.40
C ARG A 228 8.03 -5.09 8.35
N TRP A 229 7.19 -5.07 9.38
CA TRP A 229 6.97 -6.23 10.24
C TRP A 229 6.09 -7.26 9.53
N VAL A 230 4.99 -6.82 8.88
CA VAL A 230 4.11 -7.72 8.12
C VAL A 230 4.90 -8.55 7.11
N ARG A 231 5.81 -7.95 6.34
CA ARG A 231 6.63 -8.70 5.36
C ARG A 231 7.55 -9.77 5.96
N ILE A 232 7.86 -9.69 7.26
CA ILE A 232 8.66 -10.70 7.96
C ILE A 232 7.77 -11.84 8.43
N TYR A 233 6.51 -11.53 8.72
CA TYR A 233 5.53 -12.45 9.27
C TYR A 233 4.78 -13.20 8.16
N ASP A 234 4.29 -12.47 7.18
CA ASP A 234 3.48 -12.95 6.05
C ASP A 234 4.21 -12.69 4.74
N HIS A 235 5.01 -13.67 4.32
CA HIS A 235 5.75 -13.68 3.07
C HIS A 235 5.72 -15.06 2.43
N ASP A 236 5.82 -15.10 1.11
CA ASP A 236 6.02 -16.33 0.37
C ASP A 236 7.38 -16.96 0.71
N THR A 237 7.43 -18.29 0.89
CA THR A 237 8.66 -19.05 1.21
C THR A 237 9.84 -18.77 0.28
N PHE A 238 9.58 -18.31 -0.95
CA PHE A 238 10.58 -17.79 -1.88
C PHE A 238 11.50 -16.73 -1.25
N TYR A 239 11.01 -15.94 -0.29
CA TYR A 239 11.74 -14.85 0.36
C TYR A 239 12.38 -15.22 1.70
N ASN A 240 12.46 -16.51 2.07
CA ASN A 240 13.01 -16.94 3.36
C ASN A 240 14.46 -16.45 3.59
N ASP A 241 15.27 -16.35 2.54
CA ASP A 241 16.64 -15.84 2.61
C ASP A 241 16.70 -14.34 2.94
N ASN A 242 15.62 -13.59 2.74
CA ASN A 242 15.54 -12.16 3.02
C ASN A 242 15.19 -11.82 4.48
N ILE A 243 14.64 -12.77 5.25
CA ILE A 243 14.12 -12.54 6.60
C ILE A 243 15.16 -11.88 7.52
N GLY A 244 16.42 -12.33 7.45
CA GLY A 244 17.50 -11.77 8.29
C GLY A 244 17.74 -10.28 8.02
N LEU A 245 17.77 -9.89 6.75
CA LEU A 245 17.93 -8.50 6.33
C LEU A 245 16.71 -7.66 6.74
N TRP A 246 15.50 -8.18 6.49
CA TRP A 246 14.26 -7.48 6.84
C TRP A 246 14.11 -7.24 8.34
N LYS A 247 14.51 -8.19 9.19
CA LYS A 247 14.56 -8.00 10.66
C LYS A 247 15.49 -6.86 11.07
N ASN A 248 16.63 -6.70 10.40
CA ASN A 248 17.54 -5.57 10.67
C ASN A 248 16.93 -4.24 10.19
N GLU A 249 16.28 -4.23 9.04
CA GLU A 249 15.57 -3.06 8.53
C GLU A 249 14.42 -2.63 9.46
N LEU A 250 13.65 -3.58 10.00
CA LEU A 250 12.59 -3.32 10.97
C LEU A 250 13.17 -2.69 12.25
N LYS A 251 14.22 -3.27 12.82
CA LYS A 251 14.89 -2.71 14.02
C LYS A 251 15.35 -1.27 13.81
N ASN A 252 15.88 -0.97 12.62
CA ASN A 252 16.27 0.39 12.28
C ASN A 252 15.05 1.32 12.15
N HIS A 253 13.96 0.85 11.52
CA HIS A 253 12.73 1.63 11.39
C HIS A 253 12.04 1.91 12.72
N ILE A 254 12.03 0.95 13.65
CA ILE A 254 11.53 1.17 15.02
C ILE A 254 12.30 2.32 15.70
N LYS A 255 13.62 2.42 15.52
CA LYS A 255 14.41 3.54 16.07
C LYS A 255 14.05 4.87 15.42
N ILE A 256 13.86 4.90 14.10
CA ILE A 256 13.46 6.10 13.36
C ILE A 256 12.06 6.54 13.83
N PHE A 257 11.12 5.59 13.97
CA PHE A 257 9.78 5.84 14.47
C PHE A 257 9.80 6.38 15.90
N ASN A 258 10.58 5.77 16.80
CA ASN A 258 10.74 6.27 18.18
C ASN A 258 11.27 7.71 18.21
N ASN A 259 12.25 8.04 17.38
CA ASN A 259 12.78 9.41 17.29
C ASN A 259 11.73 10.39 16.78
N ALA A 260 10.89 10.00 15.81
CA ALA A 260 9.80 10.83 15.31
C ALA A 260 8.72 11.06 16.38
N VAL A 261 8.31 9.99 17.09
CA VAL A 261 7.37 10.09 18.22
C VAL A 261 7.94 10.97 19.32
N GLY A 262 9.22 10.82 19.68
CA GLY A 262 9.86 11.66 20.69
C GLY A 262 9.90 13.15 20.28
N LYS A 263 10.23 13.46 19.03
CA LYS A 263 10.18 14.84 18.51
C LYS A 263 8.76 15.41 18.53
N PHE A 264 7.77 14.59 18.17
CA PHE A 264 6.36 14.98 18.21
C PHE A 264 5.91 15.27 19.65
N GLU A 265 6.24 14.38 20.60
CA GLU A 265 5.99 14.58 22.03
C GLU A 265 6.65 15.86 22.56
N ASP A 266 7.90 16.13 22.20
CA ASP A 266 8.61 17.30 22.70
C ASP A 266 8.08 18.61 22.13
N LYS A 267 7.60 18.59 20.88
CA LYS A 267 6.90 19.74 20.31
C LYS A 267 5.58 19.98 21.01
N THR A 268 4.76 18.93 21.16
CA THR A 268 3.41 19.02 21.76
C THR A 268 3.43 19.42 23.24
N LYS A 269 4.48 19.06 23.99
CA LYS A 269 4.69 19.56 25.37
C LYS A 269 4.81 21.08 25.46
N ASN A 270 5.28 21.77 24.43
CA ASN A 270 5.54 23.22 24.44
C ASN A 270 4.40 24.05 23.83
N ILE A 271 3.42 23.40 23.20
CA ILE A 271 2.35 24.04 22.41
C ILE A 271 1.28 24.71 23.28
N PHE A 272 1.22 24.39 24.57
CA PHE A 272 0.33 25.01 25.56
C PHE A 272 0.56 26.50 25.83
N ASN A 273 1.58 27.12 25.22
CA ASN A 273 1.97 28.49 25.50
C ASN A 273 1.93 29.45 24.30
N ASP A 274 1.66 28.99 23.08
CA ASP A 274 1.73 29.88 21.90
C ASP A 274 0.64 29.53 20.87
N SER A 275 -0.40 30.37 20.81
CA SER A 275 -1.64 30.12 20.05
C SER A 275 -1.68 30.80 18.68
N SER A 276 -0.53 31.16 18.09
CA SER A 276 -0.48 31.85 16.80
C SER A 276 0.16 31.00 15.70
N TYR A 277 -0.56 30.01 15.19
CA TYR A 277 -0.27 29.40 13.91
C TYR A 277 -1.56 29.16 13.14
N ASN A 278 -1.63 29.65 11.91
CA ASN A 278 -2.75 29.45 11.01
C ASN A 278 -2.28 28.49 9.90
N PRO A 279 -2.65 27.20 9.96
CA PRO A 279 -2.19 26.23 8.98
C PRO A 279 -2.81 26.48 7.60
N ASP A 280 -2.03 26.19 6.56
CA ASP A 280 -2.50 26.15 5.17
C ASP A 280 -3.22 24.81 4.92
N TYR A 281 -4.56 24.85 4.92
CA TYR A 281 -5.44 23.68 4.90
C TYR A 281 -5.33 22.86 3.61
N ASP A 282 -5.09 23.51 2.46
CA ASP A 282 -4.95 22.83 1.16
C ASP A 282 -3.70 21.92 1.13
N SER A 283 -2.72 22.18 2.01
CA SER A 283 -1.51 21.37 2.13
C SER A 283 -1.67 20.17 3.08
N PHE A 284 -2.67 20.19 3.98
CA PHE A 284 -2.90 19.13 4.97
C PHE A 284 -3.40 17.84 4.32
N GLU A 285 -4.49 17.94 3.57
CA GLU A 285 -5.11 16.80 2.89
C GLU A 285 -4.10 16.10 1.98
N TYR A 286 -3.40 16.88 1.15
CA TYR A 286 -2.36 16.38 0.26
C TYR A 286 -1.24 15.63 1.00
N GLN A 287 -0.78 16.16 2.13
CA GLN A 287 0.33 15.57 2.88
C GLN A 287 -0.09 14.39 3.76
N MET A 288 -1.31 14.41 4.32
CA MET A 288 -1.87 13.28 5.04
C MET A 288 -2.15 12.10 4.12
N LEU A 289 -2.73 12.38 2.95
CA LEU A 289 -2.89 11.41 1.88
C LEU A 289 -1.55 10.78 1.48
N ASN A 290 -0.49 11.59 1.39
CA ASN A 290 0.86 11.09 1.14
C ASN A 290 1.42 10.24 2.30
N ALA A 291 1.04 10.52 3.54
CA ALA A 291 1.51 9.81 4.72
C ALA A 291 0.81 8.46 4.92
N THR A 292 -0.50 8.39 4.62
CA THR A 292 -1.33 7.19 4.85
C THR A 292 -1.33 6.28 3.64
N ILE A 293 -1.60 6.86 2.46
CA ILE A 293 -1.77 6.11 1.22
C ILE A 293 -0.58 6.31 0.28
N GLY A 294 0.05 7.48 0.25
CA GLY A 294 1.03 7.80 -0.79
C GLY A 294 0.36 8.22 -2.10
N ASN A 295 1.14 8.76 -3.04
CA ASN A 295 0.63 9.29 -4.32
C ASN A 295 -0.01 8.26 -5.27
N TYR A 296 -0.08 6.97 -4.95
CA TYR A 296 -0.45 5.93 -5.92
C TYR A 296 -1.96 5.66 -6.07
N LEU A 297 -2.83 6.21 -5.21
CA LEU A 297 -4.29 6.21 -5.42
C LEU A 297 -4.79 7.50 -6.10
N LYS A 298 -3.88 8.42 -6.44
CA LYS A 298 -4.21 9.66 -7.16
C LYS A 298 -4.22 9.51 -8.68
N ASP A 299 -3.94 8.31 -9.18
CA ASP A 299 -3.94 7.98 -10.62
C ASP A 299 -5.19 7.21 -11.04
#